data_AF-A0A7S4N0S7-F1
#
_entry.id   AF-A0A7S4N0S7-F1
#
_cell.length_a   1.000
_cell.length_b   1.000
_cell.length_c   1.000
_cell.angle_alpha   90.00
_cell.angle_beta   90.00
_cell.angle_gamma   90.00
#
_symmetry.space_group_name_H-M   'P 1'
#
loop_
_entity.id
_entity.type
_entity.pdbx_description
1 polymer ?
#
loop_
_entity_poly.entity_id
_entity_poly.type
_entity_poly.pdbx_seq_one_letter_code
_entity_poly.pdbx_strand_id
1 'polypeptide(L)'
;SFLFDSQISGPAITHIPQVPEGFWALLLLSIGATEQFRAEKGWVDPSETPIDAPGMLKADYTPGDLGFDPLGLKPEDPEDFREMQTKELQNGRLAMLAAAGFLAQEA
;
A
#
# COMPACT_ATOMS: atom_id res chain seq x y z
N SER A 1 -16.45 -21.68 6.11
CA SER A 1 -16.05 -20.36 5.61
C SER A 1 -17.31 -19.51 5.45
N PHE A 2 -17.41 -18.38 6.15
CA PHE A 2 -18.62 -17.51 6.17
C PHE A 2 -18.62 -16.43 5.08
N LEU A 3 -17.48 -16.24 4.39
CA LEU A 3 -17.32 -15.25 3.34
C LEU A 3 -17.75 -15.82 1.98
N PHE A 4 -18.47 -15.02 1.19
CA PHE A 4 -18.93 -15.35 -0.18
C PHE A 4 -19.74 -16.64 -0.28
N ASP A 5 -20.74 -16.79 0.59
CA ASP A 5 -21.69 -17.91 0.54
C ASP A 5 -21.00 -19.30 0.60
N SER A 6 -19.88 -19.39 1.32
CA SER A 6 -19.04 -20.60 1.46
C SER A 6 -18.42 -21.15 0.16
N GLN A 7 -18.46 -20.37 -0.93
CA GLN A 7 -17.92 -20.77 -2.23
C GLN A 7 -16.39 -20.89 -2.25
N ILE A 8 -15.70 -20.29 -1.26
CA ILE A 8 -14.26 -20.38 -1.09
C ILE A 8 -13.88 -21.64 -0.30
N SER A 9 -13.29 -22.61 -0.98
CA SER A 9 -12.84 -23.89 -0.42
C SER A 9 -11.54 -24.38 -1.06
N GLY A 10 -10.71 -25.05 -0.26
CA GLY A 10 -9.46 -25.68 -0.70
C GLY A 10 -8.19 -24.98 -0.19
N PRO A 11 -7.04 -25.24 -0.83
CA PRO A 11 -5.77 -24.57 -0.53
C PRO A 11 -5.80 -23.07 -0.89
N ALA A 12 -4.98 -22.24 -0.24
CA ALA A 12 -5.05 -20.79 -0.38
C ALA A 12 -4.78 -20.29 -1.82
N ILE A 13 -3.90 -20.95 -2.58
CA ILE A 13 -3.66 -20.65 -3.99
C ILE A 13 -4.91 -20.73 -4.89
N THR A 14 -5.85 -21.62 -4.59
CA THR A 14 -7.06 -21.76 -5.41
C THR A 14 -8.15 -20.76 -5.04
N HIS A 15 -7.98 -19.98 -3.97
CA HIS A 15 -9.00 -19.05 -3.50
C HIS A 15 -9.12 -17.79 -4.37
N ILE A 16 -8.04 -17.31 -4.99
CA ILE A 16 -8.03 -16.12 -5.85
C ILE A 16 -9.09 -16.19 -6.99
N PRO A 17 -9.16 -17.27 -7.80
CA PRO A 17 -10.16 -17.39 -8.86
C PRO A 17 -11.59 -17.65 -8.36
N GLN A 18 -11.77 -18.06 -7.09
CA GLN A 18 -13.09 -18.34 -6.50
C GLN A 18 -13.81 -17.05 -6.05
N VAL A 19 -13.12 -15.91 -6.06
CA VAL A 19 -13.67 -14.62 -5.64
C VAL A 19 -14.58 -14.05 -6.75
N PRO A 20 -15.80 -13.56 -6.42
CA PRO A 20 -16.70 -12.97 -7.40
C PRO A 20 -16.09 -11.81 -8.19
N GLU A 21 -16.42 -11.69 -9.48
CA GLU A 21 -15.86 -10.66 -10.37
C GLU A 21 -16.12 -9.23 -9.87
N GLY A 22 -17.30 -8.97 -9.27
CA GLY A 22 -17.65 -7.66 -8.74
C GLY A 22 -16.73 -7.18 -7.60
N PHE A 23 -16.14 -8.10 -6.84
CA PHE A 23 -15.16 -7.75 -5.80
C PHE A 23 -13.89 -7.15 -6.41
N TRP A 24 -13.40 -7.72 -7.53
CA TRP A 24 -12.21 -7.21 -8.21
C TRP A 24 -12.42 -5.80 -8.78
N ALA A 25 -13.61 -5.53 -9.32
CA ALA A 25 -13.97 -4.19 -9.80
C ALA A 25 -13.96 -3.16 -8.66
N LEU A 26 -14.55 -3.49 -7.51
CA LEU A 26 -14.54 -2.63 -6.32
C LEU A 26 -13.13 -2.44 -5.76
N LEU A 27 -12.34 -3.52 -5.69
CA LEU A 27 -10.97 -3.48 -5.21
C LEU A 27 -10.11 -2.56 -6.09
N LEU A 28 -10.15 -2.74 -7.42
CA LEU A 28 -9.41 -1.90 -8.35
C LEU A 28 -9.82 -0.43 -8.26
N LEU A 29 -11.11 -0.15 -8.11
CA LEU A 29 -11.59 1.22 -7.96
C LEU A 29 -11.10 1.84 -6.63
N SER A 30 -11.12 1.09 -5.53
CA SER A 30 -10.60 1.56 -4.23
C SER A 30 -9.09 1.78 -4.23
N ILE A 31 -8.31 0.89 -4.87
CA ILE A 31 -6.87 1.02 -5.02
C ILE A 31 -6.58 2.25 -5.89
N GLY A 32 -7.26 2.38 -7.03
CA GLY A 32 -7.12 3.54 -7.92
C GLY A 32 -7.40 4.86 -7.21
N ALA A 33 -8.49 4.95 -6.43
CA ALA A 33 -8.82 6.14 -5.66
C ALA A 33 -7.73 6.44 -4.60
N THR A 34 -7.28 5.44 -3.86
CA THR A 34 -6.25 5.60 -2.81
C THR A 34 -4.90 6.02 -3.41
N GLU A 35 -4.51 5.41 -4.53
CA GLU A 35 -3.29 5.74 -5.26
C GLU A 35 -3.36 7.14 -5.88
N GLN A 36 -4.54 7.59 -6.31
CA GLN A 36 -4.77 8.96 -6.78
C GLN A 36 -4.53 9.97 -5.66
N PHE A 37 -5.12 9.76 -4.47
CA PHE A 37 -4.85 10.62 -3.31
C PHE A 37 -3.37 10.64 -2.94
N ARG A 38 -2.70 9.48 -3.00
CA ARG A 38 -1.25 9.38 -2.77
C ARG A 38 -0.46 10.17 -3.82
N ALA A 39 -0.87 10.12 -5.09
CA ALA A 39 -0.22 10.83 -6.18
C ALA A 39 -0.33 12.35 -6.00
N GLU A 40 -1.53 12.85 -5.74
CA GLU A 40 -1.79 14.28 -5.52
C GLU A 40 -1.05 14.83 -4.29
N LYS A 41 -0.92 14.03 -3.24
CA LYS A 41 -0.19 14.45 -2.03
C LYS A 41 1.33 14.46 -2.23
N GLY A 42 1.87 13.47 -2.94
CA GLY A 42 3.32 13.27 -3.03
C GLY A 42 4.00 14.01 -4.18
N TRP A 43 3.33 14.15 -5.32
CA TRP A 43 3.97 14.54 -6.59
C TRP A 43 3.57 15.96 -7.00
N VAL A 44 4.54 16.70 -7.53
CA VAL A 44 4.28 18.02 -8.15
C VAL A 44 3.45 17.82 -9.41
N ASP A 45 2.48 18.71 -9.66
CA ASP A 45 1.64 18.63 -10.85
C ASP A 45 2.50 18.71 -12.12
N PRO A 46 2.25 17.85 -13.13
CA PRO A 46 3.05 17.81 -14.36
C PRO A 46 3.12 19.13 -15.14
N SER A 47 2.19 20.06 -14.89
CA SER A 47 2.19 21.41 -15.48
C SER A 47 3.19 22.37 -14.84
N GLU A 48 3.60 22.11 -13.60
CA GLU A 48 4.49 22.97 -12.81
C GLU A 48 5.92 22.42 -12.71
N THR A 49 6.14 21.17 -13.15
CA THR A 49 7.48 20.57 -13.19
C THR A 49 8.34 21.13 -14.34
N PRO A 50 9.60 21.50 -14.09
CA PRO A 50 10.56 21.80 -15.16
C PRO A 50 10.69 20.62 -16.13
N ILE A 51 10.78 20.90 -17.44
CA ILE A 51 10.87 19.87 -18.51
C ILE A 51 12.06 18.91 -18.28
N ASP A 52 13.10 19.37 -17.58
CA ASP A 52 14.33 18.62 -17.31
C ASP A 52 14.24 17.67 -16.10
N ALA A 53 13.14 17.70 -15.32
CA ALA A 53 12.95 16.87 -14.13
C ALA A 53 11.48 16.43 -13.94
N PRO A 54 10.93 15.60 -14.83
CA PRO A 54 9.60 15.02 -14.63
C PRO A 54 9.60 14.09 -13.40
N GLY A 55 8.57 14.20 -12.55
CA GLY A 55 8.39 13.32 -11.40
C GLY A 55 9.08 13.78 -10.11
N MET A 56 9.17 15.09 -9.87
CA MET A 56 9.63 15.59 -8.57
C MET A 56 8.54 15.40 -7.51
N LEU A 57 8.97 14.99 -6.30
CA LEU A 57 8.13 15.04 -5.12
C LEU A 57 8.00 16.49 -4.64
N LYS A 58 6.88 16.83 -4.00
CA LYS A 58 6.68 18.15 -3.40
C LYS A 58 7.74 18.40 -2.31
N ALA A 59 8.22 19.64 -2.21
CA ALA A 59 9.32 19.98 -1.30
C ALA A 59 8.98 19.83 0.19
N ASP A 60 7.69 19.89 0.52
CA ASP A 60 7.12 19.73 1.86
C ASP A 60 6.69 18.28 2.17
N TYR A 61 6.80 17.37 1.19
CA TYR A 61 6.36 15.98 1.33
C TYR A 61 7.49 15.05 1.80
N THR A 62 7.27 14.39 2.93
CA THR A 62 8.14 13.30 3.38
C THR A 62 7.64 11.97 2.80
N PRO A 63 8.49 11.20 2.09
CA PRO A 63 8.10 9.89 1.56
C PRO A 63 7.56 8.96 2.65
N GLY A 64 6.34 8.45 2.44
CA GLY A 64 5.64 7.59 3.39
C GLY A 64 4.66 8.33 4.31
N ASP A 65 4.72 9.67 4.39
CA ASP A 65 3.78 10.45 5.21
C ASP A 65 2.49 10.80 4.46
N LEU A 66 1.59 9.83 4.38
CA LEU A 66 0.28 10.01 3.75
C LEU A 66 -0.74 10.73 4.65
N GLY A 67 -0.38 11.04 5.90
CA GLY A 67 -1.30 11.68 6.86
C GLY A 67 -2.47 10.76 7.25
N PHE A 68 -2.33 9.46 6.97
CA PHE A 68 -3.28 8.44 7.36
C PHE A 68 -2.93 7.97 8.78
N ASP A 69 -3.48 8.66 9.78
CA ASP A 69 -3.35 8.28 11.19
C ASP A 69 -4.71 8.35 11.91
N PRO A 70 -5.61 7.40 11.65
CA PRO A 70 -6.93 7.37 12.30
C PRO A 70 -6.86 7.02 13.80
N LEU A 71 -5.72 6.51 14.29
CA LEU A 71 -5.55 6.06 15.67
C LEU A 71 -4.63 6.97 16.50
N GLY A 72 -4.09 8.04 15.91
CA GLY A 72 -3.21 8.99 16.60
C GLY A 72 -1.91 8.37 17.10
N LEU A 73 -1.39 7.35 16.41
CA LEU A 73 -0.21 6.60 16.83
C LEU A 73 1.10 7.27 16.41
N LYS A 74 1.06 8.37 15.66
CA LYS A 74 2.25 9.14 15.24
C LYS A 74 2.83 9.92 16.44
N PRO A 75 4.05 9.62 16.90
CA PRO A 75 4.78 10.41 17.88
C PRO A 75 5.03 11.82 17.35
N GLU A 76 4.95 12.80 18.25
CA GLU A 76 5.25 14.20 17.95
C GLU A 76 6.77 14.48 17.92
N ASP A 77 7.58 13.62 18.56
CA ASP A 77 9.05 13.74 18.58
C ASP A 77 9.67 13.24 17.25
N PRO A 78 10.47 14.08 16.55
CA PRO A 78 11.18 13.68 15.36
C PRO A 78 12.10 12.45 15.51
N GLU A 79 12.72 12.22 16.67
CA GLU A 79 13.60 11.07 16.87
C GLU A 79 12.81 9.76 16.94
N ASP A 80 11.73 9.74 17.74
CA ASP A 80 10.83 8.60 17.87
C ASP A 80 10.15 8.27 16.53
N PHE A 81 9.78 9.30 15.75
CA PHE A 81 9.22 9.12 14.41
C PHE A 81 10.20 8.40 13.47
N ARG A 82 11.49 8.75 13.50
CA ARG A 82 12.51 8.07 12.68
C ARG A 82 12.77 6.64 13.13
N GLU A 83 12.69 6.37 14.43
CA GLU A 83 12.78 5.00 14.94
C GLU A 83 11.63 4.14 14.40
N MET A 84 10.40 4.65 14.44
CA MET A 84 9.24 3.94 13.88
C MET A 84 9.35 3.72 12.38
N GLN A 85 9.78 4.73 11.60
CA GLN A 85 10.02 4.55 10.16
C GLN A 85 11.02 3.43 9.88
N THR A 86 12.05 3.32 10.72
CA THR A 86 13.04 2.25 10.60
C THR A 86 12.43 0.88 10.90
N LYS A 87 11.58 0.79 11.92
CA LYS A 87 10.82 -0.43 12.25
C LYS A 87 9.88 -0.82 11.12
N GLU A 88 9.15 0.12 10.54
CA GLU A 88 8.29 -0.11 9.37
C GLU A 88 9.08 -0.65 8.18
N LEU A 89 10.24 -0.05 7.88
CA LEU A 89 11.07 -0.46 6.75
C LEU A 89 11.65 -1.87 6.92
N GLN A 90 12.11 -2.21 8.13
CA GLN A 90 12.65 -3.54 8.44
C GLN A 90 11.57 -4.61 8.35
N ASN A 91 10.38 -4.35 8.91
CA ASN A 91 9.24 -5.25 8.81
C ASN A 91 8.75 -5.40 7.37
N GLY A 92 8.69 -4.32 6.60
CA GLY A 92 8.31 -4.34 5.18
C GLY A 92 9.26 -5.20 4.34
N ARG A 93 10.58 -5.08 4.55
CA ARG A 93 11.57 -5.92 3.86
C ARG A 93 11.40 -7.39 4.19
N LEU A 94 11.18 -7.73 5.47
CA LEU A 94 10.92 -9.09 5.90
C LEU A 94 9.62 -9.63 5.30
N ALA A 95 8.55 -8.82 5.29
CA ALA A 95 7.25 -9.19 4.73
C ALA A 95 7.31 -9.46 3.23
N MET A 96 8.05 -8.66 2.44
CA MET A 96 8.23 -8.90 1.00
C MET A 96 8.90 -10.26 0.74
N LEU A 97 9.92 -10.62 1.52
CA LEU A 97 10.59 -11.91 1.41
C LEU A 97 9.70 -13.07 1.89
N ALA A 98 8.97 -12.89 2.99
CA ALA A 98 8.04 -13.88 3.50
C ALA A 98 6.89 -14.16 2.52
N ALA A 99 6.31 -13.12 1.93
CA ALA A 99 5.28 -13.26 0.91
C ALA A 99 5.79 -14.01 -0.33
N ALA A 100 6.98 -13.67 -0.83
CA ALA A 100 7.61 -14.41 -1.91
C ALA A 100 7.87 -15.89 -1.54
N GLY A 101 8.27 -16.16 -0.30
CA GLY A 101 8.46 -17.51 0.23
C GLY A 101 7.17 -18.32 0.29
N PHE A 102 6.06 -17.74 0.78
CA PHE A 102 4.76 -18.41 0.79
C PHE A 102 4.25 -18.70 -0.62
N LEU A 103 4.40 -17.76 -1.55
CA LEU A 103 4.04 -17.97 -2.96
C LEU A 103 4.87 -19.10 -3.59
N ALA A 104 6.17 -19.16 -3.30
CA ALA A 104 7.04 -20.22 -3.82
C ALA A 104 6.77 -21.60 -3.21
N GLN A 105 6.23 -21.66 -1.99
CA GLN A 105 5.86 -22.93 -1.34
C GLN A 105 4.51 -23.48 -1.83
N GLU A 106 3.56 -22.60 -2.17
CA GLU A 106 2.23 -23.00 -2.63
C GLU A 106 2.10 -23.15 -4.16
N ALA A 107 3.08 -22.64 -4.93
CA ALA A 107 3.16 -22.80 -6.38
C ALA A 107 3.46 -24.25 -6.81
#